data_AF-A0A947B7Y8-F1
#
_entry.id   AF-A0A947B7Y8-F1
#
_cell.length_a   1.000
_cell.length_b   1.000
_cell.length_c   1.000
_cell.angle_alpha   90.00
_cell.angle_beta   90.00
_cell.angle_gamma   90.00
#
_symmetry.space_group_name_H-M   'P 1'
#
loop_
_entity.id
_entity.type
_entity.pdbx_description
1 polymer ?
#
loop_
_entity_poly.entity_id
_entity_poly.type
_entity_poly.pdbx_seq_one_letter_code
_entity_poly.pdbx_strand_id
1 'polypeptide(L)'
;APMAQIGKDYYEDLTAERLGEILDELAAGKVPVPGPQNGRYAAEPQSGLTSLTEYEADKAQHNASVALAVAIGDTVNRIDGTEVPLRAPWRDAADTISKPEERRASEEARSDAPPVEEVKEEQIGRPPREPAEGATGRQPQGLAEARDGQPDDLKRISGVGPKLEQLLHRLGFFHFDQVAAWTDDEIAWVDDNLEGFKGRVTRDEWVAQAKQLAGDGDS
;
A
#
# COMPACT_ATOMS: atom_id res chain seq x y z
N ALA A 1 4.58 25.96 -1.90
CA ALA A 1 5.93 26.50 -1.63
C ALA A 1 6.95 25.73 -2.46
N PRO A 2 8.11 26.32 -2.81
CA PRO A 2 9.21 25.57 -3.41
C PRO A 2 9.63 24.42 -2.48
N MET A 3 9.81 23.23 -3.04
CA MET A 3 10.17 22.02 -2.32
C MET A 3 11.08 21.13 -3.18
N ALA A 4 11.83 20.25 -2.52
CA ALA A 4 12.63 19.22 -3.15
C ALA A 4 12.46 17.91 -2.38
N GLN A 5 12.45 16.80 -3.11
CA GLN A 5 12.56 15.47 -2.52
C GLN A 5 13.96 14.95 -2.77
N ILE A 6 14.66 14.57 -1.70
CA ILE A 6 16.01 13.98 -1.78
C ILE A 6 15.95 12.63 -1.08
N GLY A 7 16.18 11.55 -1.84
CA GLY A 7 15.90 10.20 -1.36
C GLY A 7 14.42 10.05 -0.99
N LYS A 8 14.17 9.71 0.28
CA LYS A 8 12.80 9.54 0.83
C LYS A 8 12.23 10.81 1.47
N ASP A 9 13.06 11.83 1.69
CA ASP A 9 12.73 12.95 2.57
C ASP A 9 12.35 14.19 1.77
N TYR A 10 11.36 14.92 2.30
CA TYR A 10 10.86 16.15 1.71
C TYR A 10 11.46 17.37 2.42
N TYR A 11 11.95 18.32 1.64
CA TYR A 11 12.45 19.62 2.10
C TYR A 11 11.59 20.72 1.51
N GLU A 12 10.93 21.49 2.36
CA GLU A 12 9.88 22.43 1.96
C GLU A 12 10.24 23.89 2.29
N ASP A 13 9.54 24.84 1.70
CA ASP A 13 9.76 26.28 1.88
C ASP A 13 11.20 26.72 1.58
N LEU A 14 11.78 26.14 0.52
CA LEU A 14 13.18 26.34 0.16
C LEU A 14 13.46 27.70 -0.48
N THR A 15 14.56 28.31 -0.08
CA THR A 15 15.27 29.32 -0.88
C THR A 15 16.38 28.63 -1.68
N ALA A 16 16.87 29.28 -2.74
CA ALA A 16 18.00 28.73 -3.51
C ALA A 16 19.26 28.58 -2.65
N GLU A 17 19.50 29.53 -1.74
CA GLU A 17 20.58 29.48 -0.76
C GLU A 17 20.43 28.28 0.18
N ARG A 18 19.25 28.08 0.78
CA ARG A 18 19.02 26.97 1.70
C ARG A 18 19.13 25.61 1.01
N LEU A 19 18.67 25.49 -0.24
CA LEU A 19 18.89 24.27 -1.02
C LEU A 19 20.38 23.98 -1.21
N GLY A 20 21.20 25.00 -1.49
CA GLY A 20 22.65 24.86 -1.58
C GLY A 20 23.26 24.34 -0.28
N GLU A 21 22.88 24.92 0.86
CA GLU A 21 23.34 24.47 2.18
C GLU A 21 22.98 23.01 2.48
N ILE A 22 21.75 22.58 2.12
CA ILE A 22 21.31 21.19 2.29
C ILE A 22 22.19 20.24 1.46
N LEU A 23 22.54 20.62 0.23
CA LEU A 23 23.42 19.81 -0.62
C LEU A 23 24.84 19.71 -0.03
N ASP A 24 25.37 20.80 0.52
CA ASP A 24 26.67 20.80 1.20
C ASP A 24 26.66 19.96 2.49
N GLU A 25 25.56 20.04 3.27
CA GLU A 25 25.35 19.21 4.45
C GLU A 25 25.34 17.72 4.09
N LEU A 26 24.59 17.33 3.05
CA LEU A 26 24.54 15.95 2.56
C LEU A 26 25.89 15.47 2.02
N ALA A 27 26.60 16.31 1.26
CA ALA A 27 27.94 16.00 0.77
C ALA A 27 28.95 15.80 1.91
N ALA A 28 28.75 16.49 3.05
CA ALA A 28 29.52 16.31 4.27
C ALA A 28 29.06 15.10 5.12
N GLY A 29 28.09 14.31 4.67
CA GLY A 29 27.53 13.17 5.40
C GLY A 29 26.64 13.55 6.57
N LYS A 30 26.22 14.82 6.67
CA LYS A 30 25.24 15.27 7.67
C LYS A 30 23.84 14.98 7.17
N VAL A 31 22.90 14.88 8.09
CA VAL A 31 21.48 14.64 7.81
C VAL A 31 20.74 15.96 7.99
N PRO A 32 20.43 16.71 6.93
CA PRO A 32 19.61 17.91 7.02
C PRO A 32 18.22 17.53 7.50
N VAL A 33 17.66 18.34 8.40
CA VAL A 33 16.34 18.09 8.99
C VAL A 33 15.25 18.17 7.90
N PRO A 34 14.53 17.06 7.63
CA PRO A 34 13.42 17.08 6.68
C PRO A 34 12.24 17.92 7.16
N GLY A 35 11.45 18.42 6.21
CA GLY A 35 10.27 19.24 6.44
C GLY A 35 10.46 20.72 6.06
N PRO A 36 9.59 21.61 6.58
CA PRO A 36 9.66 23.05 6.32
C PRO A 36 10.97 23.67 6.80
N GLN A 37 11.62 24.43 5.92
CA GLN A 37 12.89 25.11 6.24
C GLN A 37 12.72 26.52 6.82
N ASN A 38 11.48 26.98 6.98
CA ASN A 38 11.13 28.29 7.54
C ASN A 38 10.74 28.26 9.02
N GLY A 39 10.98 27.14 9.72
CA GLY A 39 10.70 26.98 11.14
C GLY A 39 9.29 26.47 11.47
N ARG A 40 8.45 26.23 10.46
CA ARG A 40 7.21 25.48 10.67
C ARG A 40 7.53 24.02 11.01
N TYR A 41 6.66 23.41 11.79
CA TYR A 41 6.81 22.02 12.19
C TYR A 41 6.32 21.04 11.11
N ALA A 42 5.20 21.38 10.46
CA ALA A 42 4.58 20.59 9.40
C ALA A 42 3.80 21.55 8.48
N ALA A 43 2.49 21.34 8.34
CA ALA A 43 1.63 22.07 7.41
C ALA A 43 0.90 23.28 8.03
N GLU A 44 1.25 23.70 9.24
CA GLU A 44 0.57 24.83 9.89
C GLU A 44 0.77 26.16 9.14
N PRO A 45 -0.13 27.15 9.32
CA PRO A 45 0.14 28.50 8.86
C PRO A 45 1.37 29.08 9.57
N GLN A 46 2.19 29.84 8.85
CA GLN A 46 3.37 30.50 9.44
C GLN A 46 2.99 31.52 10.53
N SER A 47 1.76 32.05 10.49
CA SER A 47 1.21 32.94 11.50
C SER A 47 0.78 32.23 12.80
N GLY A 48 0.92 30.91 12.88
CA GLY A 48 0.47 30.09 14.01
C GLY A 48 -0.81 29.31 13.72
N LEU A 49 -1.18 28.43 14.66
CA LEU A 49 -2.34 27.55 14.54
C LEU A 49 -3.65 28.33 14.63
N THR A 50 -4.49 28.20 13.62
CA THR A 50 -5.88 28.72 13.61
C THR A 50 -6.90 27.64 13.96
N SER A 51 -6.45 26.40 14.13
CA SER A 51 -7.29 25.21 14.34
C SER A 51 -6.48 24.17 15.11
N LEU A 52 -7.17 23.28 15.83
CA LEU A 52 -6.54 22.25 16.67
C LEU A 52 -5.54 22.82 17.70
N THR A 53 -5.86 23.98 18.27
CA THR A 53 -5.00 24.74 19.18
C THR A 53 -4.80 24.08 20.54
N GLU A 54 -5.67 23.13 20.91
CA GLU A 54 -5.68 22.49 22.24
C GLU A 54 -4.43 21.64 22.53
N TYR A 55 -3.64 21.28 21.51
CA TYR A 55 -2.50 20.37 21.63
C TYR A 55 -1.15 21.03 21.34
N GLU A 56 -1.07 22.36 21.33
CA GLU A 56 0.16 23.09 21.01
C GLU A 56 1.25 22.94 22.09
N ALA A 57 0.86 22.86 23.37
CA ALA A 57 1.78 22.89 24.51
C ALA A 57 2.64 21.63 24.66
N ASP A 58 2.16 20.47 24.20
CA ASP A 58 2.84 19.17 24.38
C ASP A 58 3.52 18.67 23.10
N LYS A 59 3.80 19.58 22.17
CA LYS A 59 4.35 19.25 20.86
C LYS A 59 5.81 18.82 20.98
N ALA A 60 6.12 17.58 20.56
CA ALA A 60 7.49 17.11 20.42
C ALA A 60 8.28 18.03 19.47
N GLN A 61 9.61 18.10 19.62
CA GLN A 61 10.47 18.96 18.80
C GLN A 61 10.38 18.65 17.29
N HIS A 62 10.21 17.38 16.94
CA HIS A 62 10.06 16.91 15.57
C HIS A 62 8.85 15.97 15.46
N ASN A 63 8.25 15.90 14.27
CA ASN A 63 7.28 14.84 14.00
C ASN A 63 8.00 13.47 13.98
N ALA A 64 7.25 12.38 14.12
CA ALA A 64 7.83 11.05 14.25
C ALA A 64 8.76 10.68 13.08
N SER A 65 8.42 11.07 11.85
CA SER A 65 9.24 10.77 10.66
C SER A 65 10.56 11.54 10.64
N VAL A 66 10.53 12.82 11.00
CA VAL A 66 11.72 13.69 11.08
C VAL A 66 12.61 13.26 12.24
N ALA A 67 12.03 12.94 13.38
CA ALA A 67 12.75 12.43 14.54
C ALA A 67 13.53 11.14 14.19
N LEU A 68 12.89 10.21 13.48
CA LEU A 68 13.55 8.99 13.02
C LEU A 68 14.66 9.28 12.01
N ALA A 69 14.41 10.14 11.02
CA ALA A 69 15.40 10.51 10.01
C ALA A 69 16.68 11.06 10.65
N VAL A 70 16.54 11.99 11.61
CA VAL A 70 17.67 12.59 12.33
C VAL A 70 18.35 11.59 13.26
N ALA A 71 17.58 10.77 14.00
CA ALA A 71 18.13 9.88 15.02
C ALA A 71 18.97 8.73 14.44
N ILE A 72 18.56 8.17 13.29
CA ILE A 72 19.23 6.98 12.71
C ILE A 72 20.00 7.30 11.42
N GLY A 73 19.94 8.54 10.95
CA GLY A 73 20.57 8.97 9.70
C GLY A 73 20.00 8.31 8.45
N ASP A 74 18.74 7.86 8.51
CA ASP A 74 18.08 7.08 7.44
C ASP A 74 18.15 7.79 6.08
N THR A 75 18.09 9.13 6.06
CA THR A 75 18.19 9.91 4.82
C THR A 75 19.49 9.64 4.06
N VAL A 76 20.63 9.81 4.73
CA VAL A 76 21.96 9.68 4.12
C VAL A 76 22.27 8.22 3.83
N ASN A 77 21.95 7.33 4.77
CA ASN A 77 22.23 5.90 4.62
C ASN A 77 21.53 5.28 3.39
N ARG A 78 20.34 5.78 3.02
CA ARG A 78 19.65 5.34 1.79
C ARG A 78 20.24 5.93 0.51
N ILE A 79 20.82 7.12 0.60
CA ILE A 79 21.44 7.80 -0.55
C ILE A 79 22.80 7.15 -0.86
N ASP A 80 23.60 6.86 0.15
CA ASP A 80 24.95 6.28 0.00
C ASP A 80 24.96 4.74 -0.05
N GLY A 81 23.81 4.10 0.19
CA GLY A 81 23.65 2.65 0.16
C GLY A 81 24.18 1.93 1.41
N THR A 82 24.46 2.66 2.49
CA THR A 82 24.81 2.10 3.81
C THR A 82 23.59 1.76 4.67
N GLU A 83 22.38 1.89 4.12
CA GLU A 83 21.14 1.54 4.80
C GLU A 83 21.18 0.11 5.36
N VAL A 84 20.66 -0.04 6.57
CA VAL A 84 20.46 -1.36 7.16
C VAL A 84 19.38 -2.06 6.34
N PRO A 85 19.67 -3.24 5.74
CA PRO A 85 18.67 -3.97 4.97
C PRO A 85 17.43 -4.17 5.81
N LEU A 86 16.27 -3.88 5.23
CA LEU A 86 14.98 -4.16 5.85
C LEU A 86 14.87 -5.66 6.13
N ARG A 87 15.21 -6.06 7.36
CA ARG A 87 14.94 -7.39 7.93
C ARG A 87 13.46 -7.47 8.24
N ALA A 88 12.72 -7.72 7.18
CA ALA A 88 11.34 -8.10 7.23
C ALA A 88 11.27 -9.58 7.62
N PRO A 89 10.72 -9.97 8.78
CA PRO A 89 10.53 -11.38 9.12
C PRO A 89 9.60 -12.11 8.13
N TRP A 90 8.87 -11.37 7.29
CA TRP A 90 8.09 -11.92 6.17
C TRP A 90 8.91 -12.14 4.89
N ARG A 91 10.12 -11.58 4.76
CA ARG A 91 11.06 -11.89 3.67
C ARG A 91 11.77 -13.22 3.88
N ASP A 92 12.05 -13.59 5.14
CA ASP A 92 12.61 -14.90 5.47
C ASP A 92 11.66 -16.07 5.09
N ALA A 93 10.35 -15.81 4.98
CA ALA A 93 9.37 -16.79 4.49
C ALA A 93 9.38 -16.95 2.96
N ALA A 94 9.91 -15.98 2.21
CA ALA A 94 9.99 -16.03 0.75
C ALA A 94 11.27 -16.73 0.25
N ASP A 95 12.38 -16.65 1.00
CA ASP A 95 13.65 -17.30 0.65
C ASP A 95 13.68 -18.82 0.92
N THR A 96 12.68 -19.37 1.62
CA THR A 96 12.57 -20.82 1.85
C THR A 96 11.97 -21.63 0.70
N ILE A 97 11.55 -21.01 -0.41
CA ILE A 97 10.95 -21.73 -1.55
C ILE A 97 12.00 -22.09 -2.63
N SER A 98 13.24 -21.60 -2.51
CA SER A 98 14.30 -21.85 -3.50
C SER A 98 15.48 -22.66 -2.94
N LYS A 99 15.21 -23.89 -2.49
CA LYS A 99 16.22 -24.96 -2.58
C LYS A 99 15.55 -26.35 -2.50
N PRO A 100 15.59 -27.16 -3.57
CA PRO A 100 15.09 -28.52 -3.52
C PRO A 100 16.10 -29.44 -2.83
N GLU A 101 15.57 -30.49 -2.21
CA GLU A 101 16.24 -31.60 -1.49
C GLU A 101 16.43 -31.44 0.03
N GLU A 102 16.04 -32.51 0.73
CA GLU A 102 16.27 -32.82 2.16
C GLU A 102 15.29 -32.25 3.21
N ARG A 103 13.99 -32.57 3.08
CA ARG A 103 13.11 -32.77 4.25
C ARG A 103 12.27 -34.04 4.12
N ARG A 104 12.93 -35.18 4.00
CA ARG A 104 12.41 -36.50 4.41
C ARG A 104 13.23 -36.94 5.62
N ALA A 105 12.86 -36.51 6.83
CA ALA A 105 13.24 -37.12 8.12
C ALA A 105 13.05 -36.12 9.26
N SER A 106 11.81 -35.77 9.59
CA SER A 106 11.41 -35.31 10.94
C SER A 106 9.89 -35.21 11.04
N GLU A 107 9.21 -36.22 10.49
CA GLU A 107 7.96 -36.70 11.07
C GLU A 107 8.35 -37.35 12.42
N GLU A 108 7.50 -37.28 13.44
CA GLU A 108 7.72 -37.83 14.80
C GLU A 108 8.59 -36.99 15.75
N ALA A 109 7.98 -35.98 16.40
CA ALA A 109 7.93 -35.94 17.87
C ALA A 109 7.21 -34.68 18.38
N ARG A 110 6.12 -34.94 19.12
CA ARG A 110 5.42 -34.06 20.10
C ARG A 110 4.48 -33.02 19.45
N SER A 111 3.17 -33.22 19.34
CA SER A 111 2.20 -33.83 20.26
C SER A 111 2.39 -33.38 21.70
N ASP A 112 1.78 -32.25 22.09
CA ASP A 112 0.67 -32.22 23.08
C ASP A 112 0.27 -30.77 23.45
N ALA A 113 -0.93 -30.35 23.07
CA ALA A 113 -1.76 -29.29 23.69
C ALA A 113 -3.17 -29.29 23.04
N PRO A 114 -4.25 -28.98 23.79
CA PRO A 114 -5.53 -29.71 23.76
C PRO A 114 -6.56 -29.18 22.73
N PRO A 115 -7.66 -29.93 22.49
CA PRO A 115 -8.58 -29.69 21.38
C PRO A 115 -9.77 -28.81 21.80
N VAL A 116 -10.12 -27.83 20.97
CA VAL A 116 -11.49 -27.29 20.90
C VAL A 116 -11.80 -26.79 19.48
N GLU A 117 -12.54 -27.67 18.80
CA GLU A 117 -13.64 -27.45 17.86
C GLU A 117 -13.39 -26.75 16.51
N GLU A 118 -13.47 -27.61 15.47
CA GLU A 118 -14.02 -27.29 14.16
C GLU A 118 -15.19 -26.30 14.25
N VAL A 119 -14.94 -25.05 13.86
CA VAL A 119 -15.99 -24.25 13.22
C VAL A 119 -16.03 -24.64 11.75
N LYS A 120 -16.86 -25.67 11.54
CA LYS A 120 -17.57 -25.98 10.31
C LYS A 120 -17.88 -24.70 9.52
N GLU A 121 -17.67 -24.79 8.21
CA GLU A 121 -18.22 -23.87 7.22
C GLU A 121 -19.65 -23.50 7.57
N GLU A 122 -19.85 -22.27 8.04
CA GLU A 122 -21.14 -21.65 8.01
C GLU A 122 -21.03 -20.48 7.03
N GLN A 123 -21.63 -20.73 5.87
CA GLN A 123 -22.01 -19.74 4.88
C GLN A 123 -22.48 -18.47 5.59
N ILE A 124 -21.63 -17.45 5.63
CA ILE A 124 -22.10 -16.10 5.93
C ILE A 124 -22.62 -15.52 4.63
N GLY A 125 -23.79 -16.03 4.24
CA GLY A 125 -24.69 -15.36 3.33
C GLY A 125 -25.05 -14.02 3.94
N ARG A 126 -24.23 -13.01 3.67
CA ARG A 126 -24.71 -11.64 3.71
C ARG A 126 -25.39 -11.43 2.35
N PRO A 127 -26.69 -11.08 2.31
CA PRO A 127 -27.37 -10.85 1.04
C PRO A 127 -26.62 -9.77 0.25
N PRO A 128 -26.72 -9.76 -1.09
CA PRO A 128 -26.17 -8.70 -1.92
C PRO A 128 -26.57 -7.36 -1.32
N ARG A 129 -25.58 -6.57 -0.89
CA ARG A 129 -25.84 -5.22 -0.42
C ARG A 129 -26.36 -4.44 -1.62
N GLU A 130 -27.58 -3.95 -1.52
CA GLU A 130 -28.16 -3.05 -2.52
C GLU A 130 -27.18 -1.91 -2.83
N PRO A 131 -27.09 -1.47 -4.10
CA PRO A 131 -26.16 -0.42 -4.50
C PRO A 131 -26.36 0.83 -3.65
N ALA A 132 -25.26 1.43 -3.21
CA ALA A 132 -25.33 2.74 -2.57
C ALA A 132 -25.94 3.75 -3.56
N GLU A 133 -27.06 4.36 -3.17
CA GLU A 133 -27.68 5.45 -3.92
C GLU A 133 -26.66 6.60 -4.07
N GLY A 134 -26.19 6.81 -5.29
CA GLY A 134 -25.23 7.87 -5.63
C GLY A 134 -24.07 7.46 -6.53
N ALA A 135 -23.91 6.19 -6.90
CA ALA A 135 -22.89 5.78 -7.86
C ALA A 135 -23.21 6.30 -9.27
N THR A 136 -22.29 7.06 -9.87
CA THR A 136 -22.33 7.36 -11.30
C THR A 136 -21.77 6.18 -12.08
N GLY A 137 -22.60 5.50 -12.88
CA GLY A 137 -22.18 4.35 -13.69
C GLY A 137 -23.07 3.12 -13.47
N ARG A 138 -22.83 2.08 -14.27
CA ARG A 138 -23.55 0.79 -14.17
C ARG A 138 -22.69 -0.18 -13.36
N GLN A 139 -23.28 -0.84 -12.37
CA GLN A 139 -22.57 -1.89 -11.64
C GLN A 139 -22.26 -3.07 -12.59
N PRO A 140 -21.00 -3.52 -12.70
CA PRO A 140 -20.65 -4.69 -13.50
C PRO A 140 -21.21 -5.96 -12.87
N GLN A 141 -21.47 -6.97 -13.71
CA GLN A 141 -21.96 -8.26 -13.23
C GLN A 141 -20.88 -9.00 -12.44
N GLY A 142 -21.06 -9.06 -11.12
CA GLY A 142 -20.28 -9.89 -10.22
C GLY A 142 -20.79 -11.33 -10.20
N LEU A 143 -19.92 -12.26 -9.81
CA LEU A 143 -20.24 -13.63 -9.48
C LEU A 143 -20.40 -13.76 -7.95
N ALA A 144 -21.20 -14.71 -7.49
CA ALA A 144 -21.29 -14.99 -6.05
C ALA A 144 -20.02 -15.68 -5.53
N GLU A 145 -19.40 -16.50 -6.36
CA GLU A 145 -18.21 -17.29 -6.06
C GLU A 145 -17.32 -17.38 -7.30
N ALA A 146 -16.04 -17.71 -7.11
CA ALA A 146 -15.15 -17.98 -8.22
C ALA A 146 -15.64 -19.19 -9.02
N ARG A 147 -15.61 -19.06 -10.36
CA ARG A 147 -15.85 -20.21 -11.25
C ARG A 147 -14.92 -21.36 -10.86
N ASP A 148 -15.49 -22.56 -10.71
CA ASP A 148 -14.79 -23.77 -10.29
C ASP A 148 -14.03 -23.66 -8.95
N GLY A 149 -14.38 -22.67 -8.12
CA GLY A 149 -13.71 -22.40 -6.84
C GLY A 149 -12.27 -21.89 -6.97
N GLN A 150 -11.84 -21.52 -8.19
CA GLN A 150 -10.48 -21.08 -8.49
C GLN A 150 -10.49 -19.62 -8.95
N PRO A 151 -10.27 -18.64 -8.05
CA PRO A 151 -10.10 -17.25 -8.48
C PRO A 151 -8.73 -17.05 -9.14
N ASP A 152 -8.66 -16.12 -10.09
CA ASP A 152 -7.41 -15.62 -10.61
C ASP A 152 -6.63 -14.84 -9.54
N ASP A 153 -5.30 -14.79 -9.69
CA ASP A 153 -4.45 -13.93 -8.87
C ASP A 153 -4.52 -12.48 -9.37
N LEU A 154 -5.56 -11.75 -8.93
CA LEU A 154 -5.78 -10.35 -9.34
C LEU A 154 -4.62 -9.42 -8.92
N LYS A 155 -3.75 -9.82 -7.98
CA LYS A 155 -2.54 -9.05 -7.62
C LYS A 155 -1.52 -8.99 -8.77
N ARG A 156 -1.69 -9.79 -9.82
CA ARG A 156 -0.91 -9.67 -11.06
C ARG A 156 -1.21 -8.38 -11.83
N ILE A 157 -2.35 -7.73 -11.58
CA ILE A 157 -2.64 -6.38 -12.09
C ILE A 157 -1.90 -5.36 -11.22
N SER A 158 -1.02 -4.58 -11.84
CA SER A 158 -0.28 -3.52 -11.16
C SER A 158 -1.25 -2.51 -10.52
N GLY A 159 -1.07 -2.26 -9.22
CA GLY A 159 -1.96 -1.42 -8.42
C GLY A 159 -3.00 -2.19 -7.59
N VAL A 160 -3.21 -3.49 -7.87
CA VAL A 160 -4.05 -4.38 -7.06
C VAL A 160 -3.19 -5.05 -5.98
N GLY A 161 -3.36 -4.62 -4.72
CA GLY A 161 -2.74 -5.28 -3.56
C GLY A 161 -3.68 -6.27 -2.87
N PRO A 162 -3.20 -7.07 -1.88
CA PRO A 162 -4.00 -8.08 -1.20
C PRO A 162 -5.33 -7.58 -0.61
N LYS A 163 -5.36 -6.33 -0.13
CA LYS A 163 -6.58 -5.70 0.40
C LYS A 163 -7.60 -5.35 -0.70
N LEU A 164 -7.10 -4.98 -1.88
CA LEU A 164 -7.94 -4.65 -3.04
C LEU A 164 -8.51 -5.92 -3.68
N GLU A 165 -7.69 -6.96 -3.81
CA GLU A 165 -8.13 -8.29 -4.25
C GLU A 165 -9.29 -8.82 -3.36
N GLN A 166 -9.14 -8.76 -2.03
CA GLN A 166 -10.22 -9.13 -1.11
C GLN A 166 -11.50 -8.28 -1.27
N LEU A 167 -11.35 -7.00 -1.61
CA LEU A 167 -12.48 -6.12 -1.87
C LEU A 167 -13.17 -6.50 -3.19
N LEU A 168 -12.40 -6.77 -4.25
CA LEU A 168 -12.90 -7.22 -5.55
C LEU A 168 -13.64 -8.56 -5.44
N HIS A 169 -13.08 -9.53 -4.71
CA HIS A 169 -13.74 -10.80 -4.43
C HIS A 169 -15.08 -10.60 -3.70
N ARG A 170 -15.12 -9.69 -2.72
CA ARG A 170 -16.37 -9.36 -2.01
C ARG A 170 -17.42 -8.71 -2.92
N LEU A 171 -16.98 -8.00 -3.96
CA LEU A 171 -17.85 -7.40 -4.97
C LEU A 171 -18.23 -8.38 -6.09
N GLY A 172 -17.66 -9.59 -6.08
CA GLY A 172 -17.95 -10.65 -7.04
C GLY A 172 -17.02 -10.69 -8.24
N PHE A 173 -15.88 -10.02 -8.21
CA PHE A 173 -14.87 -10.05 -9.26
C PHE A 173 -13.73 -10.97 -8.83
N PHE A 174 -13.61 -12.12 -9.49
CA PHE A 174 -12.65 -13.16 -9.16
C PHE A 174 -11.68 -13.46 -10.30
N HIS A 175 -11.97 -12.99 -11.52
CA HIS A 175 -11.28 -13.40 -12.74
C HIS A 175 -10.81 -12.20 -13.57
N PHE A 176 -9.70 -12.35 -14.29
CA PHE A 176 -9.17 -11.33 -15.20
C PHE A 176 -10.14 -11.01 -16.33
N ASP A 177 -10.91 -12.00 -16.81
CA ASP A 177 -11.87 -11.81 -17.89
C ASP A 177 -13.02 -10.87 -17.50
N GLN A 178 -13.44 -10.89 -16.23
CA GLN A 178 -14.46 -9.97 -15.69
C GLN A 178 -13.94 -8.53 -15.72
N VAL A 179 -12.69 -8.32 -15.27
CA VAL A 179 -12.05 -7.00 -15.27
C VAL A 179 -11.78 -6.52 -16.70
N ALA A 180 -11.35 -7.42 -17.58
CA ALA A 180 -11.09 -7.14 -19.00
C ALA A 180 -12.35 -6.74 -19.78
N ALA A 181 -13.52 -7.17 -19.33
CA ALA A 181 -14.81 -6.90 -19.95
C ALA A 181 -15.47 -5.60 -19.49
N TRP A 182 -14.92 -4.90 -18.49
CA TRP A 182 -15.50 -3.65 -17.99
C TRP A 182 -15.57 -2.56 -19.07
N THR A 183 -16.74 -1.94 -19.16
CA THR A 183 -17.01 -0.73 -19.95
C THR A 183 -16.65 0.53 -19.17
N ASP A 184 -16.53 1.68 -19.83
CA ASP A 184 -16.19 2.96 -19.19
C ASP A 184 -17.17 3.32 -18.04
N ASP A 185 -18.47 3.01 -18.21
CA ASP A 185 -19.50 3.22 -17.18
C ASP A 185 -19.34 2.27 -15.98
N GLU A 186 -18.82 1.07 -16.20
CA GLU A 186 -18.55 0.07 -15.16
C GLU A 186 -17.25 0.38 -14.42
N ILE A 187 -16.23 0.87 -15.15
CA ILE A 187 -14.98 1.38 -14.57
C ILE A 187 -15.28 2.52 -13.60
N ALA A 188 -16.10 3.49 -14.02
CA ALA A 188 -16.51 4.62 -13.17
C ALA A 188 -17.22 4.14 -11.89
N TRP A 189 -18.15 3.18 -12.04
CA TRP A 189 -18.85 2.62 -10.89
C TRP A 189 -17.91 1.89 -9.92
N VAL A 190 -17.00 1.07 -10.44
CA VAL A 190 -16.02 0.35 -9.61
C VAL A 190 -15.09 1.34 -8.93
N ASP A 191 -14.57 2.33 -9.64
CA ASP A 191 -13.70 3.37 -9.07
C ASP A 191 -14.38 4.11 -7.91
N ASP A 192 -15.68 4.39 -7.97
CA ASP A 192 -16.42 5.03 -6.88
C ASP A 192 -16.70 4.10 -5.70
N ASN A 193 -16.85 2.80 -5.98
CA ASN A 193 -17.18 1.78 -5.00
C ASN A 193 -15.93 1.14 -4.33
N LEU A 194 -14.73 1.50 -4.78
CA LEU A 194 -13.47 1.17 -4.11
C LEU A 194 -13.21 2.11 -2.92
N GLU A 195 -13.77 1.78 -1.75
CA GLU A 195 -13.60 2.55 -0.51
C GLU A 195 -12.12 2.78 -0.16
N GLY A 196 -11.68 4.04 -0.14
CA GLY A 196 -10.30 4.43 0.16
C GLY A 196 -9.30 4.29 -0.99
N PHE A 197 -9.75 3.84 -2.17
CA PHE A 197 -8.91 3.55 -3.32
C PHE A 197 -9.49 4.06 -4.65
N LYS A 198 -10.25 5.16 -4.58
CA LYS A 198 -10.97 5.72 -5.73
C LYS A 198 -10.05 6.12 -6.89
N GLY A 199 -10.50 5.89 -8.12
CA GLY A 199 -9.82 6.29 -9.35
C GLY A 199 -8.62 5.43 -9.76
N ARG A 200 -8.41 4.28 -9.11
CA ARG A 200 -7.26 3.40 -9.38
C ARG A 200 -7.47 2.52 -10.60
N VAL A 201 -8.70 2.11 -10.90
CA VAL A 201 -9.00 1.27 -12.06
C VAL A 201 -8.58 2.00 -13.34
N THR A 202 -8.92 3.29 -13.43
CA THR A 202 -8.54 4.14 -14.57
C THR A 202 -7.06 4.52 -14.54
N ARG A 203 -6.55 5.01 -13.40
CA ARG A 203 -5.17 5.52 -13.29
C ARG A 203 -4.12 4.44 -13.54
N ASP A 204 -4.37 3.24 -13.01
CA ASP A 204 -3.44 2.11 -13.12
C ASP A 204 -3.80 1.21 -14.32
N GLU A 205 -4.70 1.63 -15.21
CA GLU A 205 -5.04 0.94 -16.47
C GLU A 205 -5.43 -0.55 -16.29
N TRP A 206 -6.22 -0.88 -15.26
CA TRP A 206 -6.49 -2.28 -14.88
C TRP A 206 -7.13 -3.09 -16.01
N VAL A 207 -8.04 -2.50 -16.79
CA VAL A 207 -8.72 -3.20 -17.90
C VAL A 207 -7.74 -3.60 -19.00
N ALA A 208 -6.75 -2.76 -19.30
CA ALA A 208 -5.73 -3.07 -20.31
C ALA A 208 -4.81 -4.21 -19.84
N GLN A 209 -4.40 -4.20 -18.57
CA GLN A 209 -3.59 -5.27 -17.98
C GLN A 209 -4.36 -6.58 -17.87
N ALA A 210 -5.62 -6.54 -17.43
CA ALA A 210 -6.47 -7.72 -17.33
C ALA A 210 -6.70 -8.39 -18.69
N LYS A 211 -6.81 -7.62 -19.78
CA LYS A 211 -6.88 -8.18 -21.15
C LYS A 211 -5.62 -8.96 -21.53
N GLN A 212 -4.44 -8.52 -21.10
CA GLN A 212 -3.19 -9.25 -21.35
C GLN A 212 -3.16 -10.53 -20.51
N LEU A 213 -3.51 -10.45 -19.23
CA LEU A 213 -3.48 -11.58 -18.30
C LEU A 213 -4.54 -12.64 -18.60
N ALA A 214 -5.72 -12.24 -19.07
CA ALA A 214 -6.78 -13.17 -19.49
C ALA A 214 -6.41 -13.97 -20.74
N GLY A 215 -5.48 -13.47 -21.57
CA GLY A 215 -4.95 -14.19 -22.74
C GLY A 215 -3.81 -15.15 -22.40
N ASP A 216 -3.11 -14.94 -21.29
CA ASP A 216 -1.95 -15.72 -20.85
C ASP A 216 -2.34 -16.94 -19.96
N GLY A 217 -3.63 -17.15 -19.71
CA GLY A 217 -4.16 -18.19 -18.80
C GLY A 217 -4.32 -19.59 -19.41
N ASP A 218 -3.90 -19.82 -20.67
CA ASP A 218 -4.09 -21.08 -21.39
C ASP A 218 -2.79 -21.59 -22.07
N SER A 219 -1.69 -21.66 -21.31
CA SER A 219 -0.42 -22.27 -21.76
C SER A 219 0.35 -22.98 -20.66
#